data_AF-K1TS37-F1
#
_entry.id   AF-K1TS37-F1
#
_cell.length_a   1.000
_cell.length_b   1.000
_cell.length_c   1.000
_cell.angle_alpha   90.00
_cell.angle_beta   90.00
_cell.angle_gamma   90.00
#
_symmetry.space_group_name_H-M   'P 1'
#
loop_
_entity.id
_entity.type
_entity.pdbx_description
1 polymer ?
#
loop_
_entity_poly.entity_id
_entity_poly.type
_entity_poly.pdbx_seq_one_letter_code
_entity_poly.pdbx_strand_id
1 'polypeptide(L)'
;PIQDVREAMYPKKMTTEELAAALDEIAEDFDPYDYRDHVEPGQDTIQEVMLDLQSGNVGSYISFLKDVIEEDCEQSVWAGVLLERLKSYEPDISKETEPMVYVNYCEKRELMEPRCQKLSDLDSRTAQKDKEWYADRNPRTDEPMVTAQMFFTIYYAEKGDKMLQHFKGKIDIGTGNGGILSQLKLQNELKLTDESWIGYLKNKGNEEFQKCMEDLTDMQNHVLPYLQSFCSLEKKMCRKSRNGRLQKSRTAE
;
A
#
# COMPACT_ATOMS: atom_id res chain seq x y z
N PRO A 1 4.36 5.73 -41.30
CA PRO A 1 4.42 7.17 -40.96
C PRO A 1 3.65 7.52 -39.68
N ILE A 2 2.33 7.27 -39.60
CA ILE A 2 1.52 7.64 -38.41
C ILE A 2 1.89 6.82 -37.16
N GLN A 3 2.22 5.54 -37.33
CA GLN A 3 2.61 4.68 -36.21
C GLN A 3 3.93 5.11 -35.55
N ASP A 4 4.87 5.62 -36.35
CA ASP A 4 6.17 6.14 -35.90
C ASP A 4 6.00 7.39 -35.01
N VAL A 5 5.06 8.27 -35.38
CA VAL A 5 4.74 9.49 -34.60
C VAL A 5 4.05 9.14 -33.28
N ARG A 6 3.16 8.14 -33.24
CA ARG A 6 2.50 7.70 -32.00
C ARG A 6 3.47 7.00 -31.05
N GLU A 7 4.43 6.24 -31.59
CA GLU A 7 5.49 5.58 -30.80
C GLU A 7 6.54 6.58 -30.31
N ALA A 8 6.75 7.71 -31.01
CA ALA A 8 7.56 8.82 -30.53
C ALA A 8 6.92 9.61 -29.37
N MET A 9 5.58 9.59 -29.25
CA MET A 9 4.85 10.16 -28.11
C MET A 9 4.90 9.22 -26.90
N TYR A 10 4.38 8.00 -27.07
CA TYR A 10 4.42 6.97 -26.03
C TYR A 10 4.79 5.61 -26.63
N PRO A 11 5.79 4.91 -26.04
CA PRO A 11 6.19 3.58 -26.47
C PRO A 11 5.00 2.61 -26.57
N LYS A 12 5.07 1.66 -27.50
CA LYS A 12 3.98 0.67 -27.67
C LYS A 12 3.79 -0.21 -26.43
N LYS A 13 4.87 -0.52 -25.74
CA LYS A 13 4.89 -1.19 -24.44
C LYS A 13 5.46 -0.22 -23.44
N MET A 14 4.64 0.18 -22.48
CA MET A 14 5.05 1.03 -21.36
C MET A 14 5.12 0.17 -20.10
N THR A 15 6.05 0.48 -19.21
CA THR A 15 5.99 -0.05 -17.84
C THR A 15 4.86 0.61 -17.06
N THR A 16 4.51 0.04 -15.90
CA THR A 16 3.51 0.65 -15.01
C THR A 16 3.94 2.05 -14.59
N GLU A 17 5.22 2.26 -14.28
CA GLU A 17 5.79 3.55 -13.91
C GLU A 17 5.65 4.57 -15.03
N GLU A 18 6.00 4.20 -16.27
CA GLU A 18 5.87 5.08 -17.43
C GLU A 18 4.41 5.44 -17.70
N LEU A 19 3.50 4.48 -17.56
CA LEU A 19 2.07 4.70 -17.77
C LEU A 19 1.49 5.61 -16.67
N ALA A 20 1.90 5.40 -15.42
CA ALA A 20 1.49 6.22 -14.29
C ALA A 20 1.99 7.66 -14.43
N ALA A 21 3.27 7.85 -14.76
CA ALA A 21 3.85 9.18 -14.97
C ALA A 21 3.15 9.93 -16.11
N ALA A 22 2.84 9.24 -17.22
CA ALA A 22 2.14 9.87 -18.34
C ALA A 22 0.68 10.24 -18.02
N LEU A 23 -0.01 9.44 -17.19
CA LEU A 23 -1.36 9.77 -16.72
C LEU A 23 -1.33 10.96 -15.77
N ASP A 24 -0.35 11.01 -14.88
CA ASP A 24 -0.13 12.11 -13.94
C ASP A 24 0.20 13.43 -14.66
N GLU A 25 1.08 13.38 -15.67
CA GLU A 25 1.42 14.53 -16.53
C GLU A 25 0.21 15.07 -17.27
N ILE A 26 -0.60 14.21 -17.90
CA ILE A 26 -1.84 14.66 -18.56
C ILE A 26 -2.82 15.28 -17.56
N ALA A 27 -2.91 14.75 -16.34
CA ALA A 27 -3.79 15.30 -15.31
C ALA A 27 -3.36 16.72 -14.90
N GLU A 28 -2.06 16.95 -14.66
CA GLU A 28 -1.57 18.30 -14.36
C GLU A 28 -1.72 19.25 -15.55
N ASP A 29 -1.47 18.80 -16.78
CA ASP A 29 -1.53 19.65 -17.97
C ASP A 29 -2.95 20.01 -18.41
N PHE A 30 -3.92 19.10 -18.20
CA PHE A 30 -5.31 19.29 -18.60
C PHE A 30 -6.04 20.27 -17.67
N ASP A 31 -5.89 20.11 -16.35
CA ASP A 31 -6.41 21.07 -15.36
C ASP A 31 -5.41 21.28 -14.22
N PRO A 32 -4.44 22.20 -14.40
CA PRO A 32 -3.40 22.42 -13.40
C PRO A 32 -3.92 22.91 -12.05
N TYR A 33 -5.08 23.57 -12.02
CA TYR A 33 -5.65 24.10 -10.79
C TYR A 33 -6.37 23.00 -10.02
N ASP A 34 -7.24 22.24 -10.71
CA ASP A 34 -7.92 21.10 -10.10
C ASP A 34 -6.92 20.05 -9.63
N TYR A 35 -5.91 19.73 -10.43
CA TYR A 35 -4.85 18.81 -10.04
C TYR A 35 -4.16 19.26 -8.73
N ARG A 36 -3.69 20.50 -8.66
CA ARG A 36 -2.95 21.01 -7.49
C ARG A 36 -3.81 21.15 -6.25
N ASP A 37 -5.11 21.38 -6.39
CA ASP A 37 -6.04 21.45 -5.26
C ASP A 37 -6.31 20.05 -4.65
N HIS A 38 -6.09 18.97 -5.41
CA HIS A 38 -6.29 17.59 -4.98
C HIS A 38 -5.01 16.90 -4.50
N VAL A 39 -3.82 17.45 -4.77
CA VAL A 39 -2.54 16.89 -4.30
C VAL A 39 -2.23 17.33 -2.87
N GLU A 40 -2.20 16.39 -1.94
CA GLU A 40 -1.87 16.63 -0.54
C GLU A 40 -0.35 16.64 -0.29
N PRO A 41 0.14 17.37 0.73
CA PRO A 41 1.55 17.30 1.13
C PRO A 41 1.99 15.87 1.48
N GLY A 42 3.13 15.44 0.92
CA GLY A 42 3.69 14.11 1.13
C GLY A 42 3.00 12.99 0.32
N GLN A 43 2.11 13.36 -0.60
CA GLN A 43 1.52 12.47 -1.60
C GLN A 43 2.53 12.16 -2.71
N ASP A 44 2.58 10.91 -3.14
CA ASP A 44 3.33 10.47 -4.31
C ASP A 44 2.30 10.01 -5.35
N THR A 45 1.88 10.96 -6.18
CA THR A 45 0.78 10.79 -7.15
C THR A 45 1.08 9.68 -8.15
N ILE A 46 2.33 9.62 -8.64
CA ILE A 46 2.79 8.56 -9.53
C ILE A 46 2.66 7.21 -8.83
N GLN A 47 3.16 7.07 -7.59
CA GLN A 47 3.08 5.81 -6.86
C GLN A 47 1.62 5.38 -6.57
N GLU A 48 0.71 6.32 -6.31
CA GLU A 48 -0.72 6.03 -6.15
C GLU A 48 -1.34 5.53 -7.45
N VAL A 49 -1.08 6.21 -8.57
CA VAL A 49 -1.55 5.77 -9.89
C VAL A 49 -0.99 4.38 -10.23
N MET A 50 0.27 4.11 -9.92
CA MET A 50 0.86 2.78 -10.10
C MET A 50 0.11 1.71 -9.31
N LEU A 51 -0.21 1.97 -8.03
CA LEU A 51 -0.94 1.02 -7.18
C LEU A 51 -2.35 0.77 -7.72
N ASP A 52 -3.05 1.81 -8.15
CA ASP A 52 -4.39 1.69 -8.72
C ASP A 52 -4.38 0.90 -10.04
N LEU A 53 -3.44 1.19 -10.94
CA LEU A 53 -3.25 0.43 -12.17
C LEU A 53 -2.93 -1.05 -11.88
N GLN A 54 -2.04 -1.31 -10.93
CA GLN A 54 -1.65 -2.66 -10.53
C GLN A 54 -2.77 -3.41 -9.81
N SER A 55 -3.68 -2.71 -9.13
CA SER A 55 -4.92 -3.29 -8.57
C SER A 55 -6.04 -3.46 -9.60
N GLY A 56 -5.81 -3.11 -10.87
CA GLY A 56 -6.79 -3.27 -11.94
C GLY A 56 -7.83 -2.14 -12.02
N ASN A 57 -7.62 -1.03 -11.32
CA ASN A 57 -8.49 0.16 -11.36
C ASN A 57 -8.27 1.01 -12.64
N VAL A 58 -8.21 0.34 -13.78
CA VAL A 58 -7.91 0.95 -15.08
C VAL A 58 -9.10 1.77 -15.61
N GLY A 59 -10.32 1.41 -15.21
CA GLY A 59 -11.56 2.01 -15.72
C GLY A 59 -11.67 3.51 -15.46
N SER A 60 -11.24 3.98 -14.29
CA SER A 60 -11.27 5.40 -13.91
C SER A 60 -10.41 6.25 -14.85
N TYR A 61 -9.19 5.79 -15.14
CA TYR A 61 -8.27 6.46 -16.08
C TYR A 61 -8.76 6.39 -17.52
N ILE A 62 -9.40 5.30 -17.94
CA ILE A 62 -10.04 5.21 -19.25
C ILE A 62 -11.14 6.28 -19.40
N SER A 63 -11.93 6.52 -18.35
CA SER A 63 -12.95 7.57 -18.36
C SER A 63 -12.32 8.94 -18.47
N PHE A 64 -11.38 9.25 -17.57
CA PHE A 64 -10.63 10.51 -17.57
C PHE A 64 -10.03 10.84 -18.94
N LEU A 65 -9.33 9.89 -19.57
CA LEU A 65 -8.74 10.11 -20.89
C LEU A 65 -9.78 10.35 -21.98
N LYS A 66 -10.99 9.78 -21.89
CA LYS A 66 -12.07 10.08 -22.84
C LYS A 66 -12.57 11.49 -22.65
N ASP A 67 -12.75 11.94 -21.42
CA ASP A 67 -13.18 13.30 -21.11
C ASP A 67 -12.16 14.31 -21.68
N VAL A 68 -10.85 14.08 -21.48
CA VAL A 68 -9.78 14.89 -22.09
C VAL A 68 -9.81 14.90 -23.63
N ILE A 69 -10.16 13.77 -24.26
CA ILE A 69 -10.30 13.68 -25.72
C ILE A 69 -11.51 14.47 -26.20
N GLU A 70 -12.62 14.43 -25.46
CA GLU A 70 -13.87 15.11 -25.82
C GLU A 70 -13.76 16.64 -25.74
N GLU A 71 -12.88 17.17 -24.88
CA GLU A 71 -12.59 18.61 -24.80
C GLU A 71 -11.81 19.18 -26.00
N ASP A 72 -11.27 18.33 -26.90
CA ASP A 72 -10.51 18.72 -28.10
C ASP A 72 -9.39 19.75 -27.83
N CYS A 73 -8.61 19.49 -26.78
CA CYS A 73 -7.50 20.31 -26.29
C CYS A 73 -6.13 19.82 -26.79
N GLU A 74 -5.05 20.52 -26.40
CA GLU A 74 -3.67 20.17 -26.80
C GLU A 74 -3.29 18.73 -26.35
N GLN A 75 -3.81 18.31 -25.20
CA GLN A 75 -3.58 17.01 -24.59
C GLN A 75 -4.38 15.89 -25.26
N SER A 76 -5.43 16.18 -26.04
CA SER A 76 -6.33 15.16 -26.60
C SER A 76 -5.60 14.15 -27.50
N VAL A 77 -4.57 14.57 -28.23
CA VAL A 77 -3.74 13.66 -29.05
C VAL A 77 -2.97 12.67 -28.16
N TRP A 78 -2.33 13.17 -27.09
CA TRP A 78 -1.58 12.37 -26.13
C TRP A 78 -2.50 11.42 -25.35
N ALA A 79 -3.66 11.92 -24.92
CA ALA A 79 -4.70 11.14 -24.25
C ALA A 79 -5.22 10.00 -25.15
N GLY A 80 -5.43 10.28 -26.44
CA GLY A 80 -5.82 9.27 -27.43
C GLY A 80 -4.77 8.18 -27.66
N VAL A 81 -3.48 8.48 -27.47
CA VAL A 81 -2.42 7.46 -27.50
C VAL A 81 -2.41 6.66 -26.20
N LEU A 82 -2.44 7.30 -25.03
CA LEU A 82 -2.46 6.61 -23.72
C LEU A 82 -3.68 5.72 -23.55
N LEU A 83 -4.85 6.14 -24.03
CA LEU A 83 -6.07 5.33 -23.96
C LEU A 83 -5.88 3.97 -24.63
N GLU A 84 -5.17 3.92 -25.76
CA GLU A 84 -4.87 2.67 -26.45
C GLU A 84 -3.82 1.84 -25.71
N ARG A 85 -2.83 2.47 -25.07
CA ARG A 85 -1.84 1.76 -24.22
C ARG A 85 -2.54 1.11 -23.02
N LEU A 86 -3.38 1.88 -22.36
CA LEU A 86 -4.11 1.49 -21.17
C LEU A 86 -5.11 0.34 -21.44
N LYS A 87 -5.77 0.31 -22.60
CA LYS A 87 -6.63 -0.84 -23.01
C LYS A 87 -5.86 -2.15 -23.19
N SER A 88 -4.57 -2.07 -23.50
CA SER A 88 -3.69 -3.24 -23.68
C SER A 88 -2.79 -3.52 -22.48
N TYR A 89 -2.95 -2.75 -21.41
CA TYR A 89 -2.12 -2.84 -20.22
C TYR A 89 -2.44 -4.12 -19.44
N GLU A 90 -1.39 -4.86 -19.10
CA GLU A 90 -1.42 -5.99 -18.17
C GLU A 90 -0.37 -5.69 -17.08
N PRO A 91 -0.74 -5.73 -15.79
CA PRO A 91 0.23 -5.49 -14.73
C PRO A 91 1.32 -6.55 -14.69
N ASP A 92 2.56 -6.10 -14.52
CA ASP A 92 3.72 -6.97 -14.32
C ASP A 92 4.04 -7.06 -12.81
N ILE A 93 3.24 -7.86 -12.09
CA ILE A 93 3.37 -8.00 -10.64
C ILE A 93 4.09 -9.31 -10.30
N SER A 94 5.25 -9.18 -9.66
CA SER A 94 5.98 -10.32 -9.10
C SER A 94 5.52 -10.64 -7.68
N LYS A 95 5.63 -11.90 -7.26
CA LYS A 95 5.42 -12.32 -5.86
C LYS A 95 6.48 -11.77 -4.91
N GLU A 96 7.61 -11.36 -5.47
CA GLU A 96 8.72 -10.72 -4.74
C GLU A 96 8.51 -9.21 -4.57
N THR A 97 7.45 -8.65 -5.17
CA THR A 97 7.07 -7.25 -4.97
C THR A 97 6.80 -7.02 -3.50
N GLU A 98 7.53 -6.08 -2.92
CA GLU A 98 7.37 -5.72 -1.52
C GLU A 98 6.02 -5.04 -1.30
N PRO A 99 5.24 -5.42 -0.26
CA PRO A 99 3.96 -4.79 0.03
C PRO A 99 4.13 -3.30 0.29
N MET A 100 3.25 -2.51 -0.30
CA MET A 100 3.17 -1.07 -0.08
C MET A 100 2.04 -0.76 0.90
N VAL A 101 2.23 0.28 1.68
CA VAL A 101 1.22 0.77 2.62
C VAL A 101 0.96 2.25 2.37
N TYR A 102 -0.31 2.58 2.23
CA TYR A 102 -0.81 3.94 2.10
C TYR A 102 -1.45 4.38 3.41
N VAL A 103 -0.93 5.44 4.03
CA VAL A 103 -1.50 6.02 5.26
C VAL A 103 -2.65 6.95 4.88
N ASN A 104 -3.89 6.43 4.98
CA ASN A 104 -5.10 7.21 4.72
C ASN A 104 -5.26 8.37 5.70
N TYR A 105 -4.93 8.13 6.97
CA TYR A 105 -5.04 9.12 8.04
C TYR A 105 -4.22 8.69 9.26
N CYS A 106 -3.57 9.64 9.92
CA CYS A 106 -3.03 9.44 11.27
C CYS A 106 -3.22 10.70 12.11
N GLU A 107 -3.55 10.52 13.39
CA GLU A 107 -3.64 11.63 14.35
C GLU A 107 -2.28 12.34 14.57
N LYS A 108 -1.17 11.72 14.14
CA LYS A 108 0.18 12.25 14.23
C LYS A 108 0.79 12.38 12.84
N ARG A 109 0.95 13.64 12.41
CA ARG A 109 1.49 13.99 11.08
C ARG A 109 2.85 13.37 10.77
N GLU A 110 3.72 13.24 11.77
CA GLU A 110 5.05 12.62 11.60
C GLU A 110 5.00 11.17 11.09
N LEU A 111 3.87 10.49 11.24
CA LEU A 111 3.68 9.13 10.73
C LEU A 111 2.93 9.08 9.39
N MET A 112 2.39 10.22 8.94
CA MET A 112 1.74 10.35 7.63
C MET A 112 2.72 10.63 6.50
N GLU A 113 3.95 11.06 6.80
CA GLU A 113 4.94 11.43 5.78
C GLU A 113 6.09 10.40 5.74
N PRO A 114 6.40 9.81 4.57
CA PRO A 114 5.59 9.82 3.33
C PRO A 114 4.27 9.03 3.51
N ARG A 115 3.26 9.35 2.68
CA ARG A 115 1.94 8.68 2.74
C ARG A 115 1.98 7.26 2.20
N CYS A 116 2.66 7.07 1.07
CA CYS A 116 2.91 5.77 0.48
C CYS A 116 4.35 5.34 0.75
N GLN A 117 4.55 4.15 1.30
CA GLN A 117 5.87 3.59 1.54
C GLN A 117 5.83 2.07 1.66
N LYS A 118 6.99 1.43 1.80
CA LYS A 118 7.09 0.00 2.05
C LYS A 118 6.50 -0.35 3.41
N LEU A 119 5.78 -1.48 3.46
CA LEU A 119 5.18 -1.97 4.71
C LEU A 119 6.23 -2.22 5.79
N SER A 120 7.40 -2.74 5.42
CA SER A 120 8.51 -3.03 6.33
C SER A 120 9.00 -1.78 7.06
N ASP A 121 9.21 -0.68 6.34
CA ASP A 121 9.67 0.59 6.88
C ASP A 121 8.64 1.18 7.86
N LEU A 122 7.36 1.21 7.47
CA LEU A 122 6.31 1.76 8.33
C LEU A 122 6.02 0.86 9.55
N ASP A 123 6.04 -0.46 9.39
CA ASP A 123 5.87 -1.41 10.51
C ASP A 123 6.96 -1.21 11.56
N SER A 124 8.23 -1.16 11.14
CA SER A 124 9.39 -0.90 12.00
C SER A 124 9.29 0.45 12.71
N ARG A 125 8.99 1.53 11.96
CA ARG A 125 8.84 2.89 12.51
C ARG A 125 7.70 2.98 13.52
N THR A 126 6.56 2.37 13.20
CA THR A 126 5.39 2.36 14.08
C THR A 126 5.63 1.53 15.34
N ALA A 127 6.29 0.38 15.22
CA ALA A 127 6.65 -0.46 16.37
C ALA A 127 7.60 0.26 17.34
N GLN A 128 8.55 1.04 16.82
CA GLN A 128 9.43 1.86 17.64
C GLN A 128 8.65 2.95 18.39
N LYS A 129 7.82 3.71 17.67
CA LYS A 129 7.02 4.80 18.25
C LYS A 129 6.00 4.29 19.27
N ASP A 130 5.34 3.17 18.98
CA ASP A 130 4.42 2.53 19.92
C ASP A 130 5.12 2.18 21.23
N LYS A 131 6.32 1.59 21.15
CA LYS A 131 7.12 1.27 22.34
C LYS A 131 7.57 2.51 23.11
N GLU A 132 8.00 3.55 22.41
CA GLU A 132 8.45 4.81 23.03
C GLU A 132 7.30 5.49 23.79
N TRP A 133 6.13 5.63 23.16
CA TRP A 133 4.98 6.28 23.78
C TRP A 133 4.33 5.43 24.87
N TYR A 134 4.35 4.10 24.73
CA TYR A 134 3.86 3.20 25.78
C TYR A 134 4.72 3.27 27.05
N ALA A 135 6.02 3.51 26.91
CA ALA A 135 6.94 3.63 28.05
C ALA A 135 6.78 4.97 28.80
N ASP A 136 6.31 6.02 28.13
CA ASP A 136 6.07 7.33 28.72
C ASP A 136 4.67 7.38 29.35
N ARG A 137 4.60 7.05 30.65
CA ARG A 137 3.32 6.90 31.37
C ARG A 137 3.10 8.01 32.39
N ASN A 138 1.84 8.45 32.47
CA ASN A 138 1.41 9.43 33.46
C ASN A 138 1.56 8.85 34.89
N PRO A 139 2.34 9.48 35.79
CA PRO A 139 2.56 8.95 37.14
C PRO A 139 1.30 8.82 38.01
N ARG A 140 0.19 9.46 37.62
CA ARG A 140 -1.06 9.44 38.38
C ARG A 140 -2.06 8.39 37.90
N THR A 141 -2.17 8.20 36.58
CA THR A 141 -3.16 7.30 35.97
C THR A 141 -2.56 6.01 35.46
N ASP A 142 -1.23 5.92 35.39
CA ASP A 142 -0.49 4.85 34.70
C ASP A 142 -0.90 4.73 33.22
N GLU A 143 -1.49 5.74 32.60
CA GLU A 143 -1.83 5.70 31.17
C GLU A 143 -0.71 6.25 30.31
N PRO A 144 -0.51 5.75 29.07
CA PRO A 144 0.40 6.36 28.11
C PRO A 144 0.09 7.84 27.92
N MET A 145 1.13 8.69 27.93
CA MET A 145 0.95 10.14 27.80
C MET A 145 0.49 10.54 26.40
N VAL A 146 0.83 9.75 25.39
CA VAL A 146 0.48 9.98 24.00
C VAL A 146 -0.01 8.69 23.38
N THR A 147 -1.16 8.77 22.72
CA THR A 147 -1.64 7.74 21.81
C THR A 147 -1.98 8.35 20.46
N ALA A 148 -2.06 7.51 19.43
CA ALA A 148 -2.51 7.92 18.11
C ALA A 148 -3.21 6.79 17.37
N GLN A 149 -4.27 7.11 16.64
CA GLN A 149 -4.89 6.18 15.69
C GLN A 149 -4.30 6.39 14.30
N MET A 150 -4.09 5.28 13.59
CA MET A 150 -3.67 5.28 12.19
C MET A 150 -4.59 4.37 11.37
N PHE A 151 -5.04 4.89 10.23
CA PHE A 151 -5.80 4.18 9.22
C PHE A 151 -4.95 4.07 7.96
N PHE A 152 -4.90 2.88 7.37
CA PHE A 152 -4.04 2.61 6.23
C PHE A 152 -4.67 1.61 5.27
N THR A 153 -4.13 1.54 4.07
CA THR A 153 -4.44 0.53 3.05
C THR A 153 -3.15 -0.21 2.72
N ILE A 154 -3.14 -1.54 2.83
CA ILE A 154 -2.00 -2.37 2.41
C ILE A 154 -2.29 -2.92 1.02
N TYR A 155 -1.33 -2.77 0.12
CA TYR A 155 -1.32 -3.34 -1.22
C TYR A 155 -0.28 -4.46 -1.29
N TYR A 156 -0.67 -5.63 -1.79
CA TYR A 156 0.16 -6.82 -1.75
C TYR A 156 -0.09 -7.77 -2.93
N ALA A 157 0.95 -8.49 -3.34
CA ALA A 157 0.87 -9.45 -4.43
C ALA A 157 0.53 -10.84 -3.88
N GLU A 158 -0.72 -11.28 -4.05
CA GLU A 158 -1.12 -12.63 -3.66
C GLU A 158 -0.62 -13.69 -4.65
N LYS A 159 -0.41 -14.92 -4.17
CA LYS A 159 0.24 -15.99 -4.94
C LYS A 159 -0.64 -16.44 -6.12
N GLY A 160 -0.33 -15.94 -7.31
CA GLY A 160 -0.95 -16.38 -8.56
C GLY A 160 -1.90 -15.35 -9.15
N ASP A 161 -2.11 -14.25 -8.45
CA ASP A 161 -2.85 -13.11 -8.95
C ASP A 161 -2.02 -12.30 -9.92
N LYS A 162 -2.72 -11.73 -10.90
CA LYS A 162 -2.16 -10.78 -11.88
C LYS A 162 -2.34 -9.32 -11.44
N MET A 163 -2.94 -9.11 -10.27
CA MET A 163 -3.34 -7.80 -9.74
C MET A 163 -2.92 -7.71 -8.27
N LEU A 164 -2.64 -6.50 -7.79
CA LEU A 164 -2.43 -6.26 -6.36
C LEU A 164 -3.76 -6.36 -5.64
N GLN A 165 -3.79 -7.19 -4.61
CA GLN A 165 -4.87 -7.20 -3.62
C GLN A 165 -4.63 -6.07 -2.63
N HIS A 166 -5.71 -5.57 -2.03
CA HIS A 166 -5.59 -4.56 -0.99
C HIS A 166 -6.66 -4.70 0.10
N PHE A 167 -6.32 -4.28 1.31
CA PHE A 167 -7.29 -4.15 2.40
C PHE A 167 -7.00 -2.94 3.27
N LYS A 168 -8.04 -2.42 3.92
CA LYS A 168 -7.95 -1.31 4.86
C LYS A 168 -7.75 -1.84 6.28
N GLY A 169 -6.84 -1.23 7.01
CA GLY A 169 -6.53 -1.54 8.40
C GLY A 169 -6.56 -0.32 9.29
N LYS A 170 -6.63 -0.58 10.60
CA LYS A 170 -6.52 0.43 11.65
C LYS A 170 -5.63 -0.10 12.77
N ILE A 171 -4.77 0.74 13.32
CA ILE A 171 -3.98 0.44 14.52
C ILE A 171 -3.99 1.61 15.50
N ASP A 172 -3.66 1.29 16.76
CA ASP A 172 -3.48 2.26 17.84
C ASP A 172 -2.02 2.25 18.31
N ILE A 173 -1.39 3.42 18.32
CA ILE A 173 0.03 3.62 18.65
C ILE A 173 0.13 4.21 20.04
N GLY A 174 1.11 3.77 20.82
CA GLY A 174 1.29 4.09 22.23
C GLY A 174 0.55 3.12 23.16
N THR A 175 0.01 2.03 22.62
CA THR A 175 -0.72 1.00 23.38
C THR A 175 0.16 -0.17 23.78
N GLY A 176 1.38 -0.26 23.24
CA GLY A 176 2.33 -1.34 23.52
C GLY A 176 2.10 -2.60 22.69
N ASN A 177 1.20 -2.54 21.70
CA ASN A 177 0.85 -3.67 20.83
C ASN A 177 1.78 -3.82 19.60
N GLY A 178 2.79 -2.96 19.47
CA GLY A 178 3.81 -3.01 18.43
C GLY A 178 3.39 -2.37 17.11
N GLY A 179 4.03 -2.80 16.03
CA GLY A 179 3.80 -2.28 14.67
C GLY A 179 2.51 -2.80 14.03
N ILE A 180 2.31 -2.43 12.77
CA ILE A 180 1.16 -2.80 11.94
C ILE A 180 0.90 -4.30 11.99
N LEU A 181 1.92 -5.14 11.75
CA LEU A 181 1.74 -6.58 11.64
C LEU A 181 1.35 -7.25 12.96
N SER A 182 1.97 -6.83 14.06
CA SER A 182 1.66 -7.37 15.39
C SER A 182 0.21 -7.07 15.75
N GLN A 183 -0.24 -5.85 15.46
CA GLN A 183 -1.61 -5.45 15.73
C GLN A 183 -2.62 -6.12 14.80
N LEU A 184 -2.33 -6.25 13.49
CA LEU A 184 -3.21 -6.97 12.57
C LEU A 184 -3.40 -8.43 12.99
N LYS A 185 -2.34 -9.10 13.44
CA LYS A 185 -2.42 -10.46 14.00
C LYS A 185 -3.29 -10.52 15.24
N LEU A 186 -3.03 -9.63 16.20
CA LEU A 186 -3.82 -9.55 17.44
C LEU A 186 -5.30 -9.32 17.14
N GLN A 187 -5.62 -8.38 16.24
CA GLN A 187 -6.99 -8.09 15.83
C GLN A 187 -7.65 -9.27 15.12
N ASN A 188 -6.92 -10.00 14.27
CA ASN A 188 -7.44 -11.18 13.58
C ASN A 188 -7.74 -12.31 14.56
N GLU A 189 -6.83 -12.58 15.50
CA GLU A 189 -7.00 -13.58 16.56
C GLU A 189 -8.20 -13.24 17.47
N LEU A 190 -8.36 -11.98 17.86
CA LEU A 190 -9.50 -11.54 18.67
C LEU A 190 -10.82 -11.74 17.93
N LYS A 191 -10.91 -11.38 16.65
CA LYS A 191 -12.14 -11.61 15.85
C LYS A 191 -12.46 -13.10 15.69
N LEU A 192 -11.45 -13.94 15.50
CA LEU A 192 -11.64 -15.39 15.38
C LEU A 192 -12.07 -16.07 16.70
N THR A 193 -11.88 -15.42 17.85
CA THR A 193 -12.14 -16.01 19.18
C THR A 193 -13.24 -15.31 19.98
N ASP A 194 -13.68 -14.11 19.57
CA ASP A 194 -14.73 -13.36 20.25
C ASP A 194 -16.12 -13.96 19.97
N GLU A 195 -16.62 -14.74 20.92
CA GLU A 195 -17.94 -15.38 20.86
C GLU A 195 -19.10 -14.39 20.69
N SER A 196 -18.98 -13.18 21.24
CA SER A 196 -20.02 -12.16 21.12
C SER A 196 -20.08 -11.61 19.71
N TRP A 197 -18.91 -11.28 19.14
CA TRP A 197 -18.80 -10.81 17.76
C TRP A 197 -19.21 -11.90 16.75
N ILE A 198 -18.77 -13.15 16.97
CA ILE A 198 -19.17 -14.31 16.16
C ILE A 198 -20.70 -14.52 16.24
N GLY A 199 -21.28 -14.41 17.44
CA GLY A 199 -22.73 -14.52 17.63
C GLY A 199 -23.50 -13.42 16.90
N TYR A 200 -23.02 -12.18 16.97
CA TYR A 200 -23.57 -11.05 16.22
C TYR A 200 -23.55 -11.29 14.71
N LEU A 201 -22.43 -11.77 14.15
CA LEU A 201 -22.32 -12.07 12.73
C LEU A 201 -23.25 -13.20 12.28
N LYS A 202 -23.35 -14.28 13.06
CA LYS A 202 -24.30 -15.37 12.77
C LYS A 202 -25.75 -14.87 12.70
N ASN A 203 -26.10 -13.88 13.51
CA ASN A 203 -27.44 -13.28 13.49
C ASN A 203 -27.68 -12.36 12.28
N LYS A 204 -26.63 -11.86 11.61
CA LYS A 204 -26.78 -11.06 10.38
C LYS A 204 -27.11 -11.88 9.15
N GLY A 205 -26.59 -13.11 9.06
CA GLY A 205 -26.88 -14.02 7.96
C GLY A 205 -25.78 -15.05 7.77
N ASN A 206 -26.16 -16.26 7.36
CA ASN A 206 -25.23 -17.38 7.22
C ASN A 206 -24.19 -17.15 6.11
N GLU A 207 -24.57 -16.51 5.00
CA GLU A 207 -23.65 -16.20 3.90
C GLU A 207 -22.61 -15.14 4.29
N GLU A 208 -23.05 -14.04 4.94
CA GLU A 208 -22.13 -13.01 5.44
C GLU A 208 -21.19 -13.56 6.50
N PHE A 209 -21.71 -14.41 7.39
CA PHE A 209 -20.90 -15.09 8.40
C PHE A 209 -19.84 -15.98 7.74
N GLN A 210 -20.24 -16.83 6.78
CA GLN A 210 -19.34 -17.75 6.10
C GLN A 210 -18.24 -17.00 5.35
N LYS A 211 -18.60 -15.97 4.57
CA LYS A 211 -17.63 -15.14 3.85
C LYS A 211 -16.67 -14.44 4.81
N CYS A 212 -17.18 -13.87 5.90
CA CYS A 212 -16.33 -13.19 6.87
C CYS A 212 -15.34 -14.16 7.55
N MET A 213 -15.76 -15.39 7.85
CA MET A 213 -14.89 -16.42 8.41
C MET A 213 -13.83 -16.88 7.40
N GLU A 214 -14.19 -17.00 6.13
CA GLU A 214 -13.26 -17.28 5.04
C GLU A 214 -12.21 -16.17 4.92
N ASP A 215 -12.62 -14.90 4.88
CA ASP A 215 -11.71 -13.75 4.81
C ASP A 215 -10.76 -13.68 6.02
N LEU A 216 -11.24 -13.93 7.25
CA LEU A 216 -10.39 -13.94 8.45
C LEU A 216 -9.41 -15.12 8.47
N THR A 217 -9.85 -16.27 7.97
CA THR A 217 -9.02 -17.48 7.89
C THR A 217 -7.94 -17.30 6.82
N ASP A 218 -8.29 -16.68 5.70
CA ASP A 218 -7.36 -16.34 4.63
C ASP A 218 -6.31 -15.31 5.12
N MET A 219 -6.78 -14.26 5.82
CA MET A 219 -5.91 -13.30 6.48
C MET A 219 -4.90 -14.00 7.42
N GLN A 220 -5.36 -14.95 8.25
CA GLN A 220 -4.52 -15.70 9.19
C GLN A 220 -3.49 -16.60 8.49
N ASN A 221 -3.90 -17.32 7.45
CA ASN A 221 -3.13 -18.42 6.88
C ASN A 221 -2.30 -18.02 5.66
N HIS A 222 -2.67 -16.95 4.98
CA HIS A 222 -2.09 -16.55 3.70
C HIS A 222 -1.53 -15.12 3.76
N VAL A 223 -2.38 -14.13 4.04
CA VAL A 223 -1.98 -12.71 3.97
C VAL A 223 -0.97 -12.34 5.06
N LEU A 224 -1.27 -12.57 6.33
CA LEU A 224 -0.37 -12.18 7.44
C LEU A 224 1.00 -12.88 7.37
N PRO A 225 1.10 -14.19 7.04
CA PRO A 225 2.39 -14.84 6.80
C PRO A 225 3.17 -14.24 5.62
N TYR A 226 2.48 -13.88 4.52
CA TYR A 226 3.09 -13.23 3.37
C TYR A 226 3.68 -11.86 3.77
N LEU A 227 2.87 -10.99 4.38
CA LEU A 227 3.32 -9.66 4.81
C LEU A 227 4.47 -9.74 5.84
N GLN A 228 4.40 -10.70 6.77
CA GLN A 228 5.46 -10.93 7.75
C GLN A 228 6.79 -11.33 7.11
N SER A 229 6.76 -12.00 5.96
CA SER A 229 7.98 -12.42 5.28
C SER A 229 8.86 -11.24 4.90
N PHE A 230 8.28 -10.08 4.56
CA PHE A 230 9.01 -8.86 4.21
C PHE A 230 9.51 -8.09 5.44
N CYS A 231 8.67 -7.94 6.46
CA CYS A 231 9.06 -7.21 7.69
C CYS A 231 10.10 -7.98 8.53
N SER A 232 10.25 -9.29 8.32
CA SER A 232 11.28 -10.09 8.98
C SER A 232 12.65 -10.05 8.28
N LEU A 233 12.75 -9.51 7.05
CA LEU A 233 14.00 -9.53 6.26
C LEU A 233 15.06 -8.57 6.77
N GLU A 234 14.70 -7.47 7.43
CA GLU A 234 15.67 -6.57 8.07
C GLU A 234 16.51 -7.30 9.13
N LYS A 235 15.90 -8.24 9.88
CA LYS A 235 16.62 -9.13 10.81
C LYS A 235 17.57 -10.10 10.10
N LYS A 236 17.31 -10.48 8.84
CA LYS A 236 18.18 -11.37 8.04
C LYS A 236 19.34 -10.62 7.38
N MET A 237 19.15 -9.40 6.87
CA MET A 237 20.26 -8.58 6.34
C MET A 237 21.27 -8.21 7.44
N CYS A 238 20.79 -7.86 8.64
CA CYS A 238 21.65 -7.56 9.77
C CYS A 238 22.47 -8.78 10.25
N ARG A 239 21.92 -10.00 10.14
CA ARG A 239 22.65 -11.25 10.39
C ARG A 239 23.68 -11.58 9.30
N LYS A 240 23.35 -11.38 8.01
CA LYS A 240 24.28 -11.63 6.90
C LYS A 240 25.48 -10.67 6.92
N SER A 241 25.27 -9.37 7.21
CA SER A 241 26.37 -8.39 7.35
C SER A 241 27.26 -8.63 8.58
N ARG A 242 26.71 -9.17 9.68
CA ARG A 242 27.52 -9.60 10.85
C ARG A 242 28.29 -10.89 10.57
N ASN A 243 27.70 -11.88 9.91
CA ASN A 243 28.39 -13.12 9.55
C ASN A 243 29.48 -12.92 8.48
N GLY A 244 29.30 -11.96 7.55
CA GLY A 244 30.33 -11.61 6.56
C GLY A 244 31.56 -10.89 7.16
N ARG A 245 31.39 -10.14 8.26
CA ARG A 245 32.52 -9.55 9.00
C ARG A 245 33.27 -10.58 9.86
N LEU A 246 32.58 -11.56 10.43
CA LEU A 246 33.18 -12.65 11.23
C LEU A 246 33.94 -13.68 10.38
N GLN A 247 33.59 -13.86 9.10
CA GLN A 247 34.33 -14.75 8.20
C GLN A 247 35.61 -14.12 7.63
N LYS A 248 35.67 -12.80 7.44
CA LYS A 248 36.89 -12.12 6.95
C LYS A 248 37.98 -11.97 8.02
N SER A 249 37.64 -12.07 9.30
CA SER A 249 38.61 -11.99 10.40
C SER A 249 39.19 -13.35 10.84
N ARG A 250 38.82 -14.45 10.18
CA ARG A 250 39.30 -15.82 10.52
C ARG A 250 40.20 -16.46 9.46
N THR A 251 40.57 -15.71 8.42
CA THR A 251 41.45 -16.20 7.33
C THR A 251 42.78 -15.45 7.27
N ALA A 252 43.11 -14.69 8.31
CA ALA A 252 44.39 -14.01 8.48
C ALA A 252 44.96 -14.34 9.87
N GLU A 253 45.38 -15.60 10.04
CA GLU A 253 46.37 -16.05 11.03
C GLU A 253 47.15 -17.20 10.42
#